data_AF-A0A356E1S7-F1
#
_entry.id   AF-A0A356E1S7-F1
#
_cell.length_a   1.000
_cell.length_b   1.000
_cell.length_c   1.000
_cell.angle_alpha   90.00
_cell.angle_beta   90.00
_cell.angle_gamma   90.00
#
_symmetry.space_group_name_H-M   'P 1'
#
loop_
_entity.id
_entity.type
_entity.pdbx_description
1 polymer ?
#
loop_
_entity_poly.entity_id
_entity_poly.type
_entity_poly.pdbx_seq_one_letter_code
_entity_poly.pdbx_strand_id
1 'polypeptide(L)'
;MLINLNVNEEVRARNIKRCKEKGILLPTFKQMVDPSTVPEDIKAKLSHVGLWDVDNSNLFRITWKNEPTKTGGTFGGVNYIEVPHELTGVKARILA
;
A
#
# COMPACT_ATOMS: atom_id res chain seq x y z
N MET A 1 12.09 22.80 12.59
CA MET A 1 10.65 22.84 12.91
C MET A 1 10.29 21.46 13.46
N LEU A 2 9.82 21.36 14.71
CA LEU A 2 9.39 20.07 15.27
C LEU A 2 7.93 19.80 14.90
N ILE A 3 7.64 18.59 14.47
CA ILE A 3 6.26 18.12 14.29
C ILE A 3 5.70 17.83 15.69
N ASN A 4 4.51 18.36 15.98
CA ASN A 4 3.80 18.05 17.22
C ASN A 4 3.16 16.66 17.09
N LEU A 5 3.58 15.73 17.95
CA LEU A 5 3.11 14.34 17.97
C LEU A 5 2.07 14.07 19.07
N ASN A 6 1.58 15.10 19.76
CA ASN A 6 0.55 14.93 20.79
C ASN A 6 -0.76 14.46 20.17
N VAL A 7 -1.36 13.44 20.78
CA VAL A 7 -2.64 12.90 20.33
C VAL A 7 -3.77 13.81 20.80
N ASN A 8 -4.60 14.28 19.87
CA ASN A 8 -5.86 14.94 20.19
C ASN A 8 -6.99 13.89 20.25
N GLU A 9 -7.42 13.53 21.45
CA GLU A 9 -8.41 12.46 21.66
C GLU A 9 -9.78 12.79 21.07
N GLU A 10 -10.23 14.04 21.11
CA GLU A 10 -11.53 14.45 20.55
C GLU A 10 -11.55 14.32 19.01
N VAL A 11 -10.47 14.75 18.34
CA VAL A 11 -10.30 14.58 16.90
C VAL A 11 -10.21 13.09 16.55
N ARG A 12 -9.45 12.32 17.34
CA ARG A 12 -9.31 10.87 17.15
C ARG A 12 -10.65 10.16 17.26
N ALA A 13 -11.46 10.46 18.27
CA ALA A 13 -12.79 9.89 18.45
C ALA A 13 -13.72 10.20 17.26
N ARG A 14 -13.71 11.45 16.77
CA ARG A 14 -14.48 11.84 15.56
C ARG A 14 -14.04 11.07 14.32
N ASN A 15 -12.73 10.90 14.13
CA ASN A 15 -12.19 10.15 12.99
C ASN A 15 -12.54 8.66 13.07
N ILE A 16 -12.47 8.04 14.26
CA ILE A 16 -12.87 6.65 14.46
C ILE A 16 -14.35 6.46 14.09
N LYS A 17 -15.23 7.36 14.56
CA LYS A 17 -16.67 7.32 14.22
C LYS A 17 -16.88 7.40 12.71
N ARG A 18 -16.24 8.36 12.03
CA ARG A 18 -16.34 8.53 10.58
C ARG A 18 -15.83 7.31 9.80
N CYS A 19 -14.73 6.70 10.23
CA CYS A 19 -14.20 5.50 9.59
C CYS A 19 -15.19 4.34 9.69
N LYS A 20 -15.79 4.13 10.87
CA LYS A 20 -16.83 3.11 11.06
C LYS A 20 -18.05 3.35 10.18
N GLU A 21 -18.57 4.57 10.15
CA GLU A 21 -19.73 4.96 9.33
C GLU A 21 -19.51 4.75 7.82
N LYS A 22 -18.26 4.90 7.36
CA LYS A 22 -17.88 4.77 5.95
C LYS A 22 -17.26 3.41 5.59
N GLY A 23 -17.17 2.49 6.54
CA GLY A 23 -16.51 1.19 6.33
C GLY A 23 -15.03 1.31 5.97
N ILE A 24 -14.33 2.34 6.46
CA ILE A 24 -12.90 2.55 6.24
C ILE A 24 -12.13 1.74 7.28
N LEU A 25 -11.33 0.79 6.81
CA LEU A 25 -10.34 0.09 7.61
C LEU A 25 -8.95 0.60 7.23
N LEU A 26 -8.18 1.04 8.23
CA LEU A 26 -6.81 1.50 8.02
C LEU A 26 -5.83 0.35 8.21
N PRO A 27 -4.77 0.24 7.39
CA PRO A 27 -3.68 -0.68 7.67
C PRO A 27 -2.87 -0.19 8.86
N THR A 28 -2.29 -1.12 9.59
CA THR A 28 -1.19 -0.79 10.49
C THR A 28 0.08 -0.51 9.71
N PHE A 29 1.01 0.27 10.28
CA PHE A 29 2.33 0.45 9.66
C PHE A 29 3.06 -0.88 9.44
N LYS A 30 2.88 -1.85 10.32
CA LYS A 30 3.45 -3.21 10.16
C LYS A 30 2.94 -3.88 8.89
N GLN A 31 1.64 -3.77 8.59
CA GLN A 31 1.05 -4.29 7.37
C GLN A 31 1.51 -3.55 6.11
N MET A 32 1.75 -2.24 6.19
CA MET A 32 2.29 -1.47 5.05
C MET A 32 3.74 -1.89 4.72
N VAL A 33 4.55 -2.15 5.74
CA VAL A 33 5.94 -2.64 5.60
C VAL A 33 5.96 -4.08 5.09
N ASP A 34 5.10 -4.92 5.66
CA ASP A 34 4.98 -6.33 5.34
C ASP A 34 3.53 -6.72 4.98
N PRO A 35 3.18 -6.63 3.68
CA PRO A 35 1.84 -6.95 3.19
C PRO A 35 1.44 -8.41 3.34
N SER A 36 2.39 -9.32 3.66
CA SER A 36 2.04 -10.71 3.96
C SER A 36 1.14 -10.83 5.20
N THR A 37 1.24 -9.86 6.11
CA THR A 37 0.42 -9.75 7.33
C THR A 37 -0.95 -9.11 7.12
N VAL A 38 -1.28 -8.70 5.88
CA VAL A 38 -2.61 -8.18 5.53
C VAL A 38 -3.63 -9.33 5.63
N PRO A 39 -4.79 -9.12 6.27
CA PRO A 39 -5.84 -10.13 6.38
C PRO A 39 -6.34 -10.64 5.03
N GLU A 40 -6.71 -11.91 4.96
CA GLU A 40 -7.18 -12.56 3.72
C GLU A 40 -8.49 -11.96 3.20
N ASP A 41 -9.38 -11.48 4.07
CA ASP A 41 -10.62 -10.81 3.65
C ASP A 41 -10.35 -9.50 2.89
N ILE A 42 -9.26 -8.80 3.22
CA ILE A 42 -8.79 -7.63 2.48
C ILE A 42 -8.17 -8.03 1.15
N LYS A 43 -7.33 -9.07 1.12
CA LYS A 43 -6.75 -9.58 -0.14
C LYS A 43 -7.85 -10.04 -1.12
N ALA A 44 -8.89 -10.70 -0.62
CA ALA A 44 -10.05 -11.10 -1.40
C ALA A 44 -10.88 -9.91 -1.92
N LYS A 45 -10.94 -8.79 -1.19
CA LYS A 45 -11.55 -7.55 -1.73
C LYS A 45 -10.68 -6.96 -2.83
N LEU A 46 -9.37 -6.90 -2.60
CA LEU A 46 -8.40 -6.37 -3.56
C LEU A 46 -8.41 -7.14 -4.89
N SER A 47 -8.74 -8.44 -4.90
CA SER A 47 -8.86 -9.23 -6.13
C SER A 47 -9.98 -8.78 -7.08
N HIS A 48 -10.87 -7.89 -6.63
CA HIS A 48 -11.95 -7.32 -7.43
C HIS A 48 -11.82 -5.80 -7.62
N VAL A 49 -10.76 -5.19 -7.09
CA VAL A 49 -10.56 -3.73 -7.06
C VAL A 49 -9.42 -3.34 -8.00
N GLY A 50 -9.68 -2.34 -8.84
CA GLY A 50 -8.69 -1.69 -9.69
C GLY A 50 -7.61 -0.98 -8.88
N LEU A 51 -6.38 -0.98 -9.39
CA LEU A 51 -5.25 -0.33 -8.72
C LEU A 51 -5.48 1.18 -8.51
N TRP A 52 -6.26 1.80 -9.39
CA TRP A 52 -6.55 3.25 -9.39
C TRP A 52 -7.96 3.58 -8.92
N ASP A 53 -8.74 2.59 -8.48
CA ASP A 53 -10.11 2.80 -8.04
C ASP A 53 -10.14 3.54 -6.70
N VAL A 54 -11.15 4.37 -6.52
CA VAL A 54 -11.44 5.05 -5.25
C VAL A 54 -12.15 4.07 -4.32
N ASP A 55 -11.39 3.09 -3.80
CA ASP A 55 -11.85 2.07 -2.87
C ASP A 55 -11.01 2.07 -1.58
N ASN A 56 -11.66 1.91 -0.43
CA ASN A 56 -10.96 1.93 0.87
C ASN A 56 -9.92 0.81 1.01
N SER A 57 -10.12 -0.33 0.34
CA SER A 57 -9.19 -1.46 0.37
C SER A 57 -7.83 -1.08 -0.23
N ASN A 58 -7.77 -0.13 -1.17
CA ASN A 58 -6.52 0.37 -1.74
C ASN A 58 -5.61 1.06 -0.71
N LEU A 59 -6.10 1.44 0.48
CA LEU A 59 -5.25 1.91 1.57
C LEU A 59 -4.22 0.86 2.02
N PHE A 60 -4.49 -0.43 1.81
CA PHE A 60 -3.55 -1.52 2.09
C PHE A 60 -2.47 -1.69 1.00
N ARG A 61 -2.63 -1.03 -0.16
CA ARG A 61 -1.66 -1.00 -1.26
C ARG A 61 -0.68 0.19 -1.16
N ILE A 62 -0.54 0.83 0.01
CA ILE A 62 0.50 1.87 0.24
C ILE A 62 1.84 1.18 0.56
N THR A 63 2.44 0.56 -0.46
CA THR A 63 3.67 -0.23 -0.36
C THR A 63 4.33 -0.41 -1.74
N TRP A 64 5.64 -0.71 -1.77
CA TRP A 64 6.39 -1.01 -3.01
C TRP A 64 6.15 -2.42 -3.56
N LYS A 65 5.43 -3.25 -2.81
CA LYS A 65 5.20 -4.67 -3.05
C LYS A 65 3.85 -4.96 -3.72
N ASN A 66 3.23 -3.96 -4.36
CA ASN A 66 1.98 -4.17 -5.08
C ASN A 66 2.21 -5.02 -6.32
N GLU A 67 1.33 -5.97 -6.60
CA GLU A 67 1.37 -6.67 -7.87
C GLU A 67 0.98 -5.69 -9.02
N PRO A 68 1.77 -5.60 -10.12
CA PRO A 68 1.57 -4.58 -11.15
C PRO A 68 0.47 -4.95 -12.16
N THR A 69 -0.72 -5.28 -11.65
CA THR A 69 -1.91 -5.59 -12.46
C THR A 69 -2.94 -4.47 -12.35
N LYS A 70 -3.63 -4.19 -13.47
CA LYS A 70 -4.62 -3.10 -13.51
C LYS A 70 -5.79 -3.32 -12.56
N THR A 71 -6.21 -4.59 -12.40
CA THR A 71 -7.33 -5.01 -11.57
C THR A 71 -6.98 -6.32 -10.88
N GLY A 72 -7.35 -6.45 -9.62
CA GLY A 72 -7.28 -7.71 -8.88
C GLY A 72 -5.92 -8.09 -8.28
N GLY A 73 -4.86 -7.33 -8.51
CA GLY A 73 -3.52 -7.64 -7.98
C GLY A 73 -3.47 -7.65 -6.47
N THR A 74 -2.75 -8.59 -5.87
CA THR A 74 -2.56 -8.58 -4.41
C THR A 74 -1.21 -7.96 -4.08
N PHE A 75 -0.27 -8.79 -3.63
CA PHE A 75 1.08 -8.36 -3.25
C PHE A 75 2.11 -9.32 -3.84
N GLY A 76 3.30 -8.80 -4.14
CA GLY A 76 4.41 -9.55 -4.71
C GLY A 76 5.76 -9.00 -4.25
N GLY A 77 6.76 -9.12 -5.12
CA GLY A 77 8.06 -8.51 -4.91
C GLY A 77 8.03 -6.99 -5.07
N VAL A 78 9.18 -6.35 -4.85
CA VAL A 78 9.34 -4.93 -5.23
C VAL A 78 9.21 -4.83 -6.74
N ASN A 79 8.41 -3.88 -7.22
CA ASN A 79 8.36 -3.57 -8.65
C ASN A 79 9.64 -2.84 -9.04
N TYR A 80 10.49 -3.50 -9.82
CA TYR A 80 11.66 -2.91 -10.45
C TYR A 80 11.91 -3.56 -11.80
N ILE A 81 12.65 -2.86 -12.65
CA ILE A 81 13.19 -3.37 -13.91
C ILE A 81 14.71 -3.27 -13.82
N GLU A 82 15.40 -4.32 -14.25
CA GLU A 82 16.86 -4.26 -14.44
C GLU A 82 17.16 -3.88 -15.89
N VAL A 83 17.96 -2.82 -16.08
CA VAL A 83 18.41 -2.42 -17.42
C VAL A 83 19.67 -3.21 -17.77
N PRO A 84 19.68 -3.99 -18.87
CA PRO A 84 20.78 -4.88 -19.22
C PRO A 84 22.11 -4.16 -19.46
N HIS A 85 23.23 -4.87 -19.25
CA HIS A 85 24.56 -4.36 -19.58
C HIS A 85 24.68 -4.03 -21.08
N GLU A 86 24.04 -4.82 -21.94
CA GLU A 86 24.03 -4.68 -23.40
C GLU A 86 23.43 -3.34 -23.86
N LEU A 87 22.53 -2.75 -23.06
CA LEU A 87 21.96 -1.44 -23.33
C LEU A 87 22.72 -0.30 -22.67
N THR A 88 23.34 -0.55 -21.51
CA THR A 88 23.92 0.50 -20.67
C THR A 88 25.42 0.69 -20.90
N GLY A 89 26.14 -0.34 -21.34
CA GLY A 89 27.59 -0.33 -21.53
C GLY A 89 28.42 -0.22 -20.25
N VAL A 90 27.79 -0.21 -19.06
CA VAL A 90 28.48 -0.04 -17.76
C VAL A 90 28.42 -1.31 -16.91
N LYS A 91 29.47 -1.58 -16.13
CA LYS A 91 29.52 -2.77 -15.25
C LYS A 91 28.55 -2.73 -14.07
N ALA A 92 28.05 -1.55 -13.70
CA ALA A 92 27.14 -1.39 -12.58
C ALA A 92 25.72 -1.89 -12.95
N ARG A 93 25.04 -2.56 -12.00
CA ARG A 93 23.65 -2.96 -12.17
C ARG A 93 22.74 -1.74 -11.99
N ILE A 94 21.86 -1.51 -12.96
CA ILE A 94 20.90 -0.40 -12.95
C ILE A 94 19.50 -0.98 -12.72
N LEU A 95 18.91 -0.68 -11.57
CA LEU A 95 17.55 -1.04 -11.20
C LEU A 95 16.69 0.24 -11.18
N ALA A 96 15.55 0.22 -11.86
CA ALA A 96 14.61 1.34 -11.97
C ALA A 96 13.19 0.93 -11.55
#